data_AF-A0A6V7WH99-F1
#
_entry.id   AF-A0A6V7WH99-F1
#
_cell.length_a   1.000
_cell.length_b   1.000
_cell.length_c   1.000
_cell.angle_alpha   90.00
_cell.angle_beta   90.00
_cell.angle_gamma   90.00
#
_symmetry.space_group_name_H-M   'P 1'
#
loop_
_entity.id
_entity.type
_entity.pdbx_description
1 polymer ?
#
loop_
_entity_poly.entity_id
_entity_poly.type
_entity_poly.pdbx_seq_one_letter_code
_entity_poly.pdbx_strand_id
1 'polypeptide(L)'
;MMLGLGSMFGTLEGVITSLNDAKMIKLSQPMLSLLICASSCLIGLVFTTQAGQYWVSMFDHFAGTYALMCVAFFEVVAVIYVYGCDNFVRDLQYMCDEQIGNFWKITWRFISPVIMFVIFVASIFKSFTKVPEYSAYHASTTHQHLEPYPTWAFFIAFGLVVIAMAPVPFIWVVRKFRIWSVEADIPVASKCLGATASTTYMLRSEMSFNRILESANAAELRNIGKNGRNMGRNGHIGVCSAPVSSKHKHQTHNFDYHQLPYNNQDKIHTN
;
A
#
# COMPACT_ATOMS: atom_id res chain seq x y z
N MET A 1 24.90 -6.50 13.05
CA MET A 1 24.80 -5.05 12.73
C MET A 1 24.01 -4.81 11.44
N MET A 2 24.47 -5.24 10.25
CA MET A 2 23.80 -4.94 8.97
C MET A 2 22.38 -5.51 8.84
N LEU A 3 22.12 -6.74 9.29
CA LEU A 3 20.78 -7.35 9.26
C LEU A 3 19.76 -6.55 10.10
N GLY A 4 20.18 -6.09 11.28
CA GLY A 4 19.33 -5.28 12.16
C GLY A 4 19.07 -3.89 11.57
N LEU A 5 20.10 -3.24 11.03
CA LEU A 5 19.95 -1.90 10.43
C LEU A 5 18.93 -1.91 9.28
N GLY A 6 18.98 -2.91 8.39
CA GLY A 6 18.02 -3.01 7.28
C GLY A 6 16.56 -3.10 7.72
N SER A 7 16.27 -3.93 8.74
CA SER A 7 14.90 -4.06 9.29
C SER A 7 14.42 -2.78 9.98
N MET A 8 15.32 -2.08 10.69
CA MET A 8 14.99 -0.82 11.35
C MET A 8 14.69 0.30 10.35
N PHE A 9 15.40 0.37 9.21
CA PHE A 9 15.10 1.33 8.15
C PHE A 9 13.70 1.12 7.58
N GLY A 10 13.30 -0.12 7.29
CA GLY A 10 11.94 -0.41 6.80
C GLY A 10 10.84 -0.03 7.80
N THR A 11 11.09 -0.27 9.10
CA THR A 11 10.13 0.09 10.15
C THR A 11 10.00 1.61 10.31
N LEU A 12 11.12 2.34 10.31
CA LEU A 12 11.14 3.80 10.40
C LEU A 12 10.47 4.46 9.18
N GLU A 13 10.77 3.99 7.97
CA GLU A 13 10.17 4.50 6.74
C GLU A 13 8.65 4.28 6.72
N GLY A 14 8.17 3.12 7.18
CA GLY A 14 6.74 2.85 7.31
C GLY A 14 6.03 3.79 8.28
N VAL A 15 6.64 4.08 9.44
CA VAL A 15 6.08 5.03 10.43
C VAL A 15 6.07 6.46 9.88
N ILE A 16 7.18 6.90 9.26
CA ILE A 16 7.29 8.24 8.65
C ILE A 16 6.26 8.42 7.54
N THR A 17 6.10 7.42 6.68
CA THR A 17 5.14 7.44 5.56
C THR A 17 3.71 7.53 6.08
N SER A 18 3.34 6.68 7.05
CA SER A 18 2.00 6.69 7.65
C SER A 18 1.66 8.04 8.28
N LEU A 19 2.64 8.66 8.96
CA LEU A 19 2.44 9.95 9.62
C LEU A 19 2.40 11.12 8.63
N ASN A 20 3.16 11.03 7.52
CA ASN A 20 3.11 12.00 6.43
C ASN A 20 1.81 11.91 5.62
N ASP A 21 1.29 10.69 5.40
CA ASP A 21 0.01 10.46 4.71
C ASP A 21 -1.18 10.99 5.52
N ALA A 22 -1.16 10.80 6.84
CA ALA A 22 -2.19 11.30 7.74
C ALA A 22 -2.35 12.84 7.75
N LYS A 23 -1.38 13.61 7.21
CA LYS A 23 -1.34 15.10 7.18
C LYS A 23 -1.59 15.80 8.52
N MET A 24 -1.58 15.07 9.64
CA MET A 24 -1.89 15.58 10.98
C MET A 24 -0.92 16.68 11.42
N ILE A 25 0.30 16.67 10.89
CA ILE A 25 1.39 17.55 11.30
C ILE A 25 2.06 18.15 10.05
N LYS A 26 1.96 19.47 9.85
CA LYS A 26 2.64 20.21 8.77
C LYS A 26 4.13 20.45 9.11
N LEU A 27 4.88 19.40 9.45
CA LEU A 27 6.32 19.49 9.67
C LEU A 27 7.09 19.02 8.44
N SER A 28 8.34 19.49 8.31
CA SER A 28 9.25 18.98 7.29
C SER A 28 9.63 17.53 7.62
N GLN A 29 9.74 16.68 6.59
CA GLN A 29 10.14 15.27 6.72
C GLN A 29 11.38 15.03 7.62
N PRO A 30 12.47 15.81 7.53
CA PRO A 30 13.63 15.61 8.41
C PRO A 30 13.33 15.89 9.88
N MET A 31 12.48 16.87 10.19
CA MET A 31 12.12 17.20 11.57
C MET A 31 11.27 16.10 12.21
N LEU A 32 10.39 15.48 11.44
CA LEU A 32 9.58 14.34 11.87
C LEU A 32 10.46 13.15 12.28
N SER A 33 11.42 12.80 11.43
CA SER A 33 12.37 11.70 11.68
C SER A 33 13.21 11.97 12.94
N LEU A 34 13.70 13.20 13.11
CA LEU A 34 14.46 13.59 14.30
C LEU A 34 13.62 13.41 15.57
N LEU A 35 12.35 13.81 15.54
CA LEU A 35 11.45 13.71 16.70
C LEU A 35 11.14 12.25 17.07
N ILE A 36 10.93 11.37 16.08
CA ILE A 36 10.71 9.94 16.29
C ILE A 36 11.99 9.26 16.82
N CYS A 37 13.15 9.63 16.28
CA CYS A 37 14.44 9.12 16.75
C CYS A 37 14.75 9.58 18.18
N ALA A 38 14.50 10.85 18.49
CA ALA A 38 14.70 11.39 19.84
C ALA A 38 13.76 10.72 20.86
N SER A 39 12.48 10.55 20.54
CA SER A 39 11.52 9.89 21.44
C SER A 39 11.84 8.40 21.64
N SER A 40 12.21 7.69 20.58
CA SER A 40 12.63 6.28 20.68
C SER A 40 13.93 6.12 21.45
N CYS A 41 14.88 7.05 21.33
CA CYS A 41 16.10 7.06 22.15
C CYS A 41 15.79 7.23 23.65
N LEU A 42 14.88 8.15 23.99
CA LEU A 42 14.45 8.36 25.38
C LEU A 42 13.76 7.12 25.97
N ILE A 43 12.90 6.44 25.20
CA ILE A 43 12.26 5.19 25.63
C ILE A 43 13.30 4.06 25.74
N GLY A 44 14.25 4.00 24.79
CA GLY A 44 15.32 3.01 24.77
C GLY A 44 16.24 3.07 25.99
N LEU A 45 16.44 4.25 26.59
CA LEU A 45 17.22 4.40 27.83
C LEU A 45 16.67 3.55 28.99
N VAL A 46 15.36 3.29 29.03
CA VAL A 46 14.75 2.42 30.05
C VAL A 46 15.28 0.98 29.91
N PHE A 47 15.49 0.51 28.68
CA PHE A 47 16.01 -0.83 28.38
C PHE A 47 17.52 -0.98 28.62
N THR A 48 18.27 0.12 28.77
CA THR A 48 19.71 0.07 29.08
C THR A 48 20.02 0.03 30.58
N THR A 49 19.01 0.06 31.44
CA THR A 49 19.18 -0.06 32.89
C THR A 49 19.65 -1.47 33.29
N GLN A 50 20.15 -1.65 34.53
CA GLN A 50 20.62 -2.96 35.03
C GLN A 50 19.53 -4.04 34.99
N ALA A 51 18.24 -3.64 35.09
CA ALA A 51 17.08 -4.52 34.96
C ALA A 51 16.55 -4.62 33.51
N GLY A 52 17.20 -3.99 32.54
CA GLY A 52 16.73 -3.83 31.17
C GLY A 52 16.52 -5.14 30.42
N GLN A 53 17.35 -6.16 30.69
CA GLN A 53 17.19 -7.51 30.11
C GLN A 53 15.82 -8.12 30.45
N TYR A 54 15.31 -7.91 31.67
CA TYR A 54 14.00 -8.40 32.08
C TYR A 54 12.87 -7.67 31.35
N TRP A 55 13.00 -6.36 31.17
CA TRP A 55 12.06 -5.55 30.39
C TRP A 55 12.01 -5.99 28.93
N VAL A 56 13.16 -6.15 28.27
CA VAL A 56 13.22 -6.57 26.87
C VAL A 56 12.58 -7.95 26.67
N SER A 57 12.90 -8.92 27.54
CA SER A 57 12.31 -10.26 27.45
C SER A 57 10.79 -10.26 27.66
N MET A 58 10.29 -9.42 28.58
CA MET A 58 8.86 -9.25 28.79
C MET A 58 8.19 -8.66 27.53
N PHE A 59 8.71 -7.54 27.02
CA PHE A 59 8.16 -6.87 25.84
C PHE A 59 8.20 -7.75 24.60
N ASP A 60 9.28 -8.50 24.36
CA ASP A 60 9.43 -9.40 23.23
C ASP A 60 8.36 -10.52 23.25
N HIS A 61 8.15 -11.13 24.43
CA HIS A 61 7.14 -12.17 24.57
C HIS A 61 5.72 -11.63 24.41
N PHE A 62 5.40 -10.49 25.04
CA PHE A 62 4.04 -9.93 24.99
C PHE A 62 3.70 -9.24 23.67
N ALA A 63 4.61 -8.42 23.13
CA ALA A 63 4.38 -7.72 21.86
C ALA A 63 4.56 -8.66 20.67
N GLY A 64 5.66 -9.43 20.63
CA GLY A 64 6.02 -10.27 19.49
C GLY A 64 5.13 -11.51 19.33
N THR A 65 4.71 -12.12 20.44
CA THR A 65 3.86 -13.32 20.37
C THR A 65 2.38 -12.95 20.47
N TYR A 66 1.93 -12.35 21.58
CA TYR A 66 0.48 -12.17 21.78
C TYR A 66 -0.09 -11.00 20.99
N ALA A 67 0.53 -9.82 21.04
CA ALA A 67 -0.02 -8.63 20.36
C ALA A 67 -0.01 -8.80 18.82
N LEU A 68 1.11 -9.23 18.23
CA LEU A 68 1.19 -9.47 16.79
C LEU A 68 0.22 -10.57 16.32
N MET A 69 0.07 -11.67 17.07
CA MET A 69 -0.88 -12.73 16.70
C MET A 69 -2.33 -12.24 16.76
N CYS A 70 -2.69 -11.46 17.79
CA CYS A 70 -4.01 -10.82 17.87
C CYS A 70 -4.26 -9.92 16.66
N VAL A 71 -3.34 -9.00 16.36
CA VAL A 71 -3.48 -8.04 15.25
C VAL A 71 -3.60 -8.78 13.91
N ALA A 72 -2.72 -9.74 13.64
CA ALA A 72 -2.75 -10.52 12.40
C ALA A 72 -4.06 -11.32 12.24
N PHE A 73 -4.56 -11.92 13.32
CA PHE A 73 -5.84 -12.63 13.29
C PHE A 73 -7.00 -11.70 12.91
N PHE A 74 -7.10 -10.54 13.57
CA PHE A 74 -8.15 -9.57 13.28
C PHE A 74 -8.02 -8.96 11.88
N GLU A 75 -6.79 -8.73 11.40
CA GLU A 75 -6.53 -8.24 10.05
C GLU A 75 -7.00 -9.23 8.99
N VAL A 76 -6.66 -10.51 9.13
CA VAL A 76 -7.10 -11.57 8.20
C VAL A 76 -8.64 -11.70 8.20
N VAL A 77 -9.26 -11.68 9.39
CA VAL A 77 -10.73 -11.71 9.51
C VAL A 77 -11.35 -10.46 8.86
N ALA A 78 -10.76 -9.27 9.07
CA ALA A 78 -11.24 -8.04 8.45
C ALA A 78 -11.17 -8.10 6.92
N VAL A 79 -10.06 -8.58 6.35
CA VAL A 79 -9.91 -8.72 4.89
C VAL A 79 -10.92 -9.73 4.32
N ILE A 80 -11.05 -10.92 4.91
CA ILE A 80 -11.90 -11.96 4.34
C ILE A 80 -13.39 -11.64 4.49
N TYR A 81 -13.81 -11.12 5.65
CA TYR A 81 -15.23 -10.89 5.96
C TYR A 81 -15.72 -9.47 5.65
N VAL A 82 -14.92 -8.42 5.89
CA VAL A 82 -15.35 -7.02 5.66
C VAL A 82 -15.06 -6.59 4.23
N TYR A 83 -13.85 -6.87 3.73
CA TYR A 83 -13.49 -6.52 2.34
C TYR A 83 -14.07 -7.52 1.33
N GLY A 84 -14.10 -8.80 1.72
CA GLY A 84 -14.61 -9.89 0.90
C GLY A 84 -13.49 -10.51 0.06
N CYS A 85 -13.36 -11.84 0.15
CA CYS A 85 -12.33 -12.60 -0.56
C CYS A 85 -12.35 -12.38 -2.09
N ASP A 86 -13.53 -12.23 -2.69
CA ASP A 86 -13.66 -12.07 -4.15
C ASP A 86 -13.15 -10.70 -4.63
N ASN A 87 -13.33 -9.65 -3.81
CA ASN A 87 -12.76 -8.34 -4.08
C ASN A 87 -11.24 -8.38 -3.97
N PHE A 88 -10.71 -9.03 -2.93
CA PHE A 88 -9.27 -9.16 -2.75
C PHE A 88 -8.60 -9.89 -3.92
N VAL A 89 -9.22 -10.97 -4.41
CA VAL A 89 -8.69 -11.70 -5.56
C VAL A 89 -8.75 -10.87 -6.85
N ARG A 90 -9.81 -10.06 -7.03
CA ARG A 90 -9.92 -9.14 -8.17
C ARG A 90 -8.82 -8.08 -8.17
N ASP A 91 -8.49 -7.53 -7.01
CA ASP A 91 -7.40 -6.55 -6.91
C ASP A 91 -6.04 -7.19 -7.19
N LEU A 92 -5.82 -8.42 -6.70
CA LEU A 92 -4.58 -9.13 -6.97
C LEU A 92 -4.43 -9.49 -8.46
N GLN A 93 -5.52 -9.85 -9.14
CA GLN A 93 -5.54 -10.01 -10.59
C GLN A 93 -5.24 -8.70 -11.33
N TYR A 94 -5.73 -7.57 -10.81
CA TYR A 94 -5.45 -6.25 -11.38
C TYR A 94 -3.99 -5.80 -11.18
N MET A 95 -3.34 -6.18 -10.08
CA MET A 95 -1.94 -5.82 -9.81
C MET A 95 -0.93 -6.75 -10.50
N CYS A 96 -1.24 -8.05 -10.60
CA CYS A 96 -0.33 -9.03 -11.20
C CYS A 96 -0.58 -9.28 -12.69
N ASP A 97 -1.65 -8.72 -13.27
CA ASP A 97 -2.13 -8.96 -14.64
C ASP A 97 -2.34 -10.45 -15.00
N GLU A 98 -2.45 -11.32 -13.99
CA GLU A 98 -2.56 -12.77 -14.16
C GLU A 98 -3.82 -13.34 -13.49
N GLN A 99 -4.49 -14.29 -14.15
CA GLN A 99 -5.69 -14.93 -13.61
C GLN A 99 -5.34 -15.93 -12.51
N ILE A 100 -5.63 -15.53 -11.28
CA ILE A 100 -5.49 -16.39 -10.10
C ILE A 100 -6.44 -17.60 -10.16
N GLY A 101 -5.86 -18.80 -10.15
CA GLY A 101 -6.58 -20.06 -10.15
C GLY A 101 -7.48 -20.26 -8.91
N ASN A 102 -8.55 -21.04 -9.06
CA ASN A 102 -9.53 -21.25 -7.99
C ASN A 102 -8.95 -21.96 -6.74
N PHE A 103 -7.89 -22.76 -6.90
CA PHE A 103 -7.17 -23.36 -5.77
C PHE A 103 -6.64 -22.29 -4.81
N TRP A 104 -6.02 -21.23 -5.34
CA TRP A 104 -5.47 -20.13 -4.54
C TRP A 104 -6.58 -19.38 -3.79
N LYS A 105 -7.73 -19.16 -4.45
CA LYS A 105 -8.89 -18.51 -3.81
C LYS A 105 -9.37 -19.27 -2.57
N ILE A 106 -9.47 -20.61 -2.68
CA ILE A 106 -9.92 -21.47 -1.58
C ILE A 106 -8.89 -21.48 -0.44
N THR A 107 -7.60 -21.54 -0.78
CA THR A 107 -6.51 -21.47 0.21
C THR A 107 -6.56 -20.17 1.02
N TRP A 108 -6.81 -19.05 0.38
CA TRP A 108 -6.85 -17.76 1.07
C TRP A 108 -8.13 -17.58 1.89
N ARG A 109 -9.25 -18.11 1.39
CA ARG A 109 -10.54 -18.02 2.07
C ARG A 109 -10.66 -18.91 3.29
N PHE A 110 -10.08 -20.12 3.26
CA PHE A 110 -10.27 -21.12 4.31
C PHE A 110 -8.97 -21.51 5.00
N ILE A 111 -7.90 -21.79 4.26
CA ILE A 111 -6.66 -22.31 4.86
C ILE A 111 -5.97 -21.24 5.71
N SER A 112 -5.81 -20.03 5.17
CA SER A 112 -5.18 -18.91 5.90
C SER A 112 -5.86 -18.59 7.25
N PRO A 113 -7.18 -18.32 7.31
CA PRO A 113 -7.84 -18.01 8.58
C PRO A 113 -7.90 -19.21 9.53
N VAL A 114 -8.00 -20.45 9.02
CA VAL A 114 -8.00 -21.65 9.87
C VAL A 114 -6.64 -21.84 10.54
N ILE A 115 -5.54 -21.73 9.80
CA ILE A 115 -4.19 -21.85 10.38
C ILE A 115 -3.97 -20.75 11.43
N MET A 116 -4.33 -19.50 11.11
CA MET A 116 -4.21 -18.39 12.06
C MET A 116 -5.05 -18.62 13.32
N PHE A 117 -6.29 -19.11 13.17
CA PHE A 117 -7.16 -19.41 14.29
C PHE A 117 -6.60 -20.54 15.17
N VAL A 118 -6.07 -21.61 14.58
CA VAL A 118 -5.47 -22.72 15.33
C VAL A 118 -4.26 -22.25 16.14
N ILE A 119 -3.36 -21.47 15.53
CA ILE A 119 -2.17 -20.94 16.21
C ILE A 119 -2.58 -19.98 17.32
N PHE A 120 -3.57 -19.14 17.09
CA PHE A 120 -4.10 -18.21 18.08
C PHE A 120 -4.66 -18.95 19.31
N VAL A 121 -5.52 -19.95 19.07
CA VAL A 121 -6.11 -20.78 20.13
C VAL A 121 -5.03 -21.54 20.91
N ALA A 122 -4.06 -22.15 20.22
CA ALA A 122 -2.93 -22.82 20.87
C ALA A 122 -2.10 -21.87 21.75
N SER A 123 -1.91 -20.62 21.29
CA SER A 123 -1.20 -19.58 22.03
C SER A 123 -1.94 -19.17 23.31
N ILE A 124 -3.27 -19.05 23.23
CA ILE A 124 -4.14 -18.79 24.38
C ILE A 124 -4.09 -19.95 25.38
N PHE A 125 -4.22 -21.19 24.90
CA PHE A 125 -4.14 -22.37 25.78
C PHE A 125 -2.80 -22.45 26.51
N LYS A 126 -1.69 -22.15 25.81
CA LYS A 126 -0.36 -22.08 26.42
C LYS A 126 -0.30 -21.02 27.52
N SER A 127 -0.93 -19.87 27.31
CA SER A 127 -0.99 -18.78 28.28
C SER A 127 -1.81 -19.11 29.54
N PHE A 128 -2.86 -19.92 29.42
CA PHE A 128 -3.64 -20.35 30.59
C PHE A 128 -2.96 -21.45 31.40
N THR A 129 -2.17 -22.29 30.74
CA THR A 129 -1.55 -23.46 31.38
C THR A 129 -0.24 -23.11 32.09
N LYS A 130 0.49 -22.10 31.61
CA LYS A 130 1.76 -21.67 32.19
C LYS A 130 1.68 -20.19 32.53
N VAL A 131 1.77 -19.86 33.82
CA VAL A 131 2.02 -18.48 34.24
C VAL A 131 3.35 -18.02 33.62
N PRO A 132 3.41 -16.78 33.09
CA PRO A 132 4.66 -16.27 32.54
C PRO A 132 5.66 -16.13 33.69
N GLU A 133 6.69 -16.95 33.63
CA GLU A 133 7.83 -16.94 34.53
C GLU A 133 8.99 -16.25 33.81
N TYR A 134 9.76 -15.44 34.53
CA TYR A 134 11.00 -14.89 34.02
C TYR A 134 12.19 -15.59 34.68
N SER A 135 13.25 -15.78 33.91
CA SER A 135 14.50 -16.34 34.41
C SER A 135 15.25 -15.26 35.21
N ALA A 136 15.08 -15.24 36.53
CA ALA A 136 15.83 -14.39 37.45
C ALA A 136 17.25 -14.92 37.67
N TYR A 137 18.26 -14.07 37.51
CA TYR A 137 19.64 -14.42 37.84
C TYR A 137 19.95 -14.10 39.31
N HIS A 138 20.20 -15.14 40.11
CA HIS A 138 20.66 -15.00 41.50
C HIS A 138 22.18 -15.13 41.60
N ALA A 139 22.84 -14.06 42.04
CA ALA A 139 24.30 -14.01 42.19
C ALA A 139 24.88 -15.04 43.18
N SER A 140 24.07 -15.55 44.12
CA SER A 140 24.49 -16.52 45.14
C SER A 140 24.46 -17.98 44.68
N THR A 141 23.64 -18.31 43.68
CA THR A 141 23.34 -19.71 43.32
C THR A 141 23.82 -20.05 41.91
N THR A 142 24.32 -19.09 41.11
CA THR A 142 24.82 -19.28 39.72
C THR A 142 23.85 -20.05 38.81
N HIS A 143 22.56 -20.10 39.18
CA HIS A 143 21.50 -20.82 38.48
C HIS A 143 20.35 -19.86 38.22
N GLN A 144 19.72 -20.00 37.06
CA GLN A 144 18.54 -19.25 36.66
C GLN A 144 17.31 -19.82 37.38
N HIS A 145 16.69 -19.04 38.26
CA HIS A 145 15.43 -19.42 38.90
C HIS A 145 14.27 -18.79 38.15
N LEU A 146 13.23 -19.58 37.87
CA LEU A 146 11.99 -19.14 37.25
C LEU A 146 11.13 -18.49 38.34
N GLU A 147 10.97 -17.17 38.28
CA GLU A 147 10.16 -16.41 39.22
C GLU A 147 8.92 -15.85 38.49
N PRO A 148 7.72 -15.88 39.08
CA PRO A 148 6.53 -15.31 38.47
C PRO A 148 6.63 -13.79 38.33
N TYR A 149 6.12 -13.25 37.22
CA TYR A 149 6.01 -11.80 37.06
C TYR A 149 5.08 -11.21 38.14
N PRO A 150 5.43 -10.03 38.70
CA PRO A 150 4.56 -9.34 39.65
C PRO A 150 3.26 -8.86 38.98
N THR A 151 2.21 -8.68 39.77
CA THR A 151 0.86 -8.29 39.28
C THR A 151 0.86 -6.99 38.46
N TRP A 152 1.73 -6.03 38.79
CA TRP A 152 1.86 -4.78 38.03
C TRP A 152 2.35 -4.98 36.59
N ALA A 153 3.18 -6.00 36.35
CA ALA A 153 3.71 -6.30 35.02
C ALA A 153 2.62 -6.83 34.08
N PHE A 154 1.63 -7.55 34.61
CA PHE A 154 0.47 -7.99 33.84
C PHE A 154 -0.39 -6.82 33.34
N PHE A 155 -0.52 -5.73 34.11
CA PHE A 155 -1.23 -4.54 33.63
C PHE A 155 -0.52 -3.89 32.43
N ILE A 156 0.80 -3.82 32.47
CA ILE A 156 1.61 -3.31 31.36
C ILE A 156 1.47 -4.23 30.14
N ALA A 157 1.58 -5.55 30.33
CA ALA A 157 1.43 -6.54 29.27
C ALA A 157 0.04 -6.45 28.60
N PHE A 158 -1.04 -6.38 29.39
CA PHE A 158 -2.39 -6.22 28.87
C PHE A 158 -2.56 -4.88 28.15
N GLY A 159 -1.99 -3.80 28.70
CA GLY A 159 -1.97 -2.49 28.07
C GLY A 159 -1.32 -2.51 26.68
N LEU A 160 -0.20 -3.21 26.51
CA LEU A 160 0.48 -3.34 25.21
C LEU A 160 -0.39 -4.05 24.17
N VAL A 161 -1.06 -5.14 24.56
CA VAL A 161 -1.96 -5.87 23.66
C VAL A 161 -3.16 -5.00 23.27
N VAL A 162 -3.75 -4.29 24.22
CA VAL A 162 -4.89 -3.40 23.94
C VAL A 162 -4.49 -2.24 23.03
N ILE A 163 -3.33 -1.61 23.27
CA ILE A 163 -2.82 -0.53 22.41
C ILE A 163 -2.54 -1.04 21.00
N ALA A 164 -1.95 -2.23 20.86
CA ALA A 164 -1.71 -2.84 19.55
C ALA A 164 -3.01 -3.18 18.81
N MET A 165 -4.04 -3.63 19.54
CA MET A 165 -5.34 -3.93 18.95
C MET A 165 -6.17 -2.67 18.65
N ALA A 166 -5.94 -1.55 19.33
CA ALA A 166 -6.76 -0.34 19.26
C ALA A 166 -6.99 0.25 17.84
N PRO A 167 -6.03 0.20 16.88
CA PRO A 167 -6.24 0.74 15.54
C PRO A 167 -7.39 0.05 14.77
N VAL A 168 -7.56 -1.26 14.93
CA VAL A 168 -8.60 -2.03 14.22
C VAL A 168 -10.03 -1.58 14.59
N PRO A 169 -10.44 -1.58 15.88
CA PRO A 169 -11.74 -1.06 16.28
C PRO A 169 -11.81 0.46 16.07
N PHE A 170 -10.72 1.21 16.19
CA PHE A 170 -10.72 2.64 15.91
C PHE A 170 -11.15 2.93 14.46
N ILE A 171 -10.58 2.24 13.47
CA ILE A 171 -10.97 2.38 12.06
C ILE A 171 -12.44 2.00 11.87
N TRP A 172 -12.90 0.90 12.49
CA TRP A 172 -14.29 0.47 12.41
C TRP A 172 -15.26 1.51 13.01
N VAL A 173 -14.94 2.06 14.19
CA VAL A 173 -15.72 3.11 14.86
C VAL A 173 -15.74 4.39 14.02
N VAL A 174 -14.59 4.86 13.52
CA VAL A 174 -14.51 6.06 12.67
C VAL A 174 -15.36 5.89 11.41
N ARG A 175 -15.30 4.72 10.76
CA ARG A 175 -16.10 4.41 9.57
C ARG A 175 -17.60 4.34 9.88
N LYS A 176 -17.98 3.82 11.05
CA LYS A 176 -19.38 3.72 11.50
C LYS A 176 -19.97 5.07 11.87
N PHE A 177 -19.21 5.93 12.54
CA PHE A 177 -19.68 7.24 13.03
C PHE A 177 -19.43 8.39 12.05
N ARG A 178 -18.75 8.19 10.90
CA ARG A 178 -18.46 9.22 9.87
C ARG A 178 -17.85 10.52 10.43
N ILE A 179 -17.20 10.49 11.60
CA ILE A 179 -16.70 11.69 12.31
C ILE A 179 -15.46 12.30 11.65
N TRP A 180 -14.71 11.50 10.91
CA TRP A 180 -13.61 11.97 10.08
C TRP A 180 -13.88 11.51 8.66
N SER A 181 -14.25 12.45 7.78
CA SER A 181 -13.95 12.30 6.37
C SER A 181 -12.44 12.36 6.22
N VAL A 182 -11.74 11.27 6.58
CA VAL A 182 -10.54 10.92 5.82
C VAL A 182 -11.10 10.57 4.45
N GLU A 183 -11.37 11.59 3.65
CA GLU A 183 -11.25 11.44 2.22
C GLU A 183 -9.81 10.94 2.10
N ALA A 184 -9.63 9.63 1.86
CA ALA A 184 -8.48 9.20 1.12
C ALA A 184 -8.69 9.86 -0.24
N ASP A 185 -8.43 11.17 -0.33
CA ASP A 185 -8.25 11.82 -1.61
C ASP A 185 -7.20 10.91 -2.25
N ILE A 186 -7.46 10.47 -3.47
CA ILE A 186 -6.50 9.72 -4.26
C ILE A 186 -5.72 10.73 -5.12
N PRO A 187 -5.08 11.83 -4.62
CA PRO A 187 -4.16 12.55 -5.46
C PRO A 187 -2.84 11.76 -5.54
N VAL A 188 -2.67 10.61 -4.86
CA VAL A 188 -1.41 9.87 -4.85
C VAL A 188 -1.19 9.15 -6.18
N ALA A 189 -2.16 8.39 -6.69
CA ALA A 189 -2.09 7.85 -8.05
C ALA A 189 -1.96 8.98 -9.10
N SER A 190 -2.71 10.07 -8.91
CA SER A 190 -2.63 11.26 -9.77
C SER A 190 -1.31 12.03 -9.68
N LYS A 191 -0.63 12.06 -8.52
CA LYS A 191 0.66 12.74 -8.32
C LYS A 191 1.83 11.86 -8.71
N CYS A 192 1.72 10.54 -8.52
CA CYS A 192 2.72 9.57 -8.98
C CYS A 192 2.80 9.53 -10.51
N LEU A 193 1.68 9.75 -11.22
CA LEU A 193 1.67 9.99 -12.67
C LEU A 193 2.57 11.15 -13.12
N GLY A 194 2.82 12.14 -12.24
CA GLY A 194 3.74 13.26 -12.49
C GLY A 194 5.12 13.11 -11.85
N ALA A 195 5.34 12.12 -10.97
CA ALA A 195 6.60 11.94 -10.25
C ALA A 195 7.62 11.08 -11.02
N THR A 196 7.16 10.18 -11.90
CA THR A 196 8.05 9.39 -12.75
C THR A 196 8.25 10.10 -14.08
N ALA A 197 9.50 10.47 -14.39
CA ALA A 197 9.87 11.14 -15.66
C ALA A 197 9.26 10.39 -16.87
N SER A 198 9.43 9.06 -16.84
CA SER A 198 8.37 8.06 -17.04
C SER A 198 7.11 8.45 -17.85
N THR A 199 6.05 8.56 -17.08
CA THR A 199 4.71 8.81 -17.53
C THR A 199 4.51 10.26 -18.00
N THR A 200 5.34 11.19 -17.53
CA THR A 200 5.31 12.59 -17.98
C THR A 200 5.70 12.71 -19.46
N TYR A 201 6.72 11.98 -19.93
CA TYR A 201 7.07 12.00 -21.35
C TYR A 201 6.03 11.29 -22.23
N MET A 202 5.43 10.19 -21.73
CA MET A 202 4.37 9.48 -22.45
C MET A 202 3.14 10.37 -22.64
N LEU A 203 2.64 11.00 -21.57
CA LEU A 203 1.48 11.90 -21.65
C LEU A 203 1.77 13.16 -22.48
N ARG A 204 3.00 13.69 -22.41
CA ARG A 204 3.44 14.79 -23.28
C ARG A 204 3.42 14.38 -24.75
N SER A 205 3.85 13.16 -25.08
CA SER A 205 3.85 12.65 -26.45
C SER A 205 2.43 12.45 -26.99
N GLU A 206 1.55 11.81 -26.21
CA GLU A 206 0.13 11.59 -26.55
C GLU A 206 -0.60 12.92 -26.76
N MET A 207 -0.43 13.87 -25.84
CA MET A 207 -1.10 15.18 -25.93
C MET A 207 -0.55 16.03 -27.09
N SER A 208 0.70 15.83 -27.48
CA SER A 208 1.28 16.47 -28.66
C SER A 208 0.74 15.85 -29.95
N PHE A 209 0.62 14.52 -30.00
CA PHE A 209 0.03 13.79 -31.13
C PHE A 209 -1.44 14.17 -31.34
N ASN A 210 -2.22 14.25 -30.26
CA ASN A 210 -3.64 14.61 -30.35
C ASN A 210 -3.86 16.05 -30.88
N ARG A 211 -3.00 17.00 -30.48
CA ARG A 211 -3.01 18.37 -31.06
C ARG A 211 -2.63 18.38 -32.54
N ILE A 212 -1.74 17.49 -32.98
CA ILE A 212 -1.38 17.37 -34.39
C ILE A 212 -2.59 16.85 -35.19
N LEU A 213 -3.25 15.80 -34.71
CA LEU A 213 -4.47 15.28 -35.35
C LEU A 213 -5.59 16.33 -35.40
N GLU A 214 -5.77 17.11 -34.33
CA GLU A 214 -6.78 18.17 -34.28
C GLU A 214 -6.47 19.31 -35.26
N SER A 215 -5.20 19.70 -35.38
CA SER A 215 -4.79 20.73 -36.36
C SER A 215 -4.89 20.24 -37.80
N ALA A 216 -4.61 18.95 -38.07
CA ALA A 216 -4.82 18.33 -39.38
C ALA A 216 -6.31 18.27 -39.73
N ASN A 217 -7.18 17.81 -38.83
CA ASN A 217 -8.62 17.79 -39.05
C ASN A 217 -9.22 19.19 -39.25
N ALA A 218 -8.73 20.19 -38.50
CA ALA A 218 -9.16 21.57 -38.66
C ALA A 218 -8.70 22.16 -40.02
N ALA A 219 -7.54 21.77 -40.52
CA ALA A 219 -7.05 22.16 -41.84
C ALA A 219 -7.87 21.50 -42.97
N GLU A 220 -8.22 20.23 -42.83
CA GLU A 220 -9.09 19.51 -43.77
C GLU A 220 -10.50 20.14 -43.83
N LEU A 221 -11.11 20.45 -42.69
CA LEU A 221 -12.40 21.16 -42.64
C LEU A 221 -12.32 22.54 -43.30
N ARG A 222 -11.20 23.25 -43.17
CA ARG A 222 -10.97 24.52 -43.87
C ARG A 222 -10.81 24.34 -45.38
N ASN A 223 -10.15 23.29 -45.83
CA ASN A 223 -10.03 22.95 -47.26
C ASN A 223 -11.39 22.59 -47.86
N ILE A 224 -12.19 21.77 -47.17
CA ILE A 224 -13.57 21.46 -47.58
C ILE A 224 -14.42 22.72 -47.63
N GLY A 225 -14.31 23.62 -46.64
CA GLY A 225 -15.03 24.90 -46.62
C GLY A 225 -14.61 25.88 -47.73
N LYS A 226 -13.37 25.79 -48.23
CA LYS A 226 -12.91 26.55 -49.40
C LYS A 226 -13.35 25.89 -50.72
N ASN A 227 -13.30 24.56 -50.80
CA ASN A 227 -13.71 23.82 -51.99
C ASN A 227 -15.24 23.89 -52.19
N GLY A 228 -16.01 23.83 -51.09
CA GLY A 228 -17.45 24.10 -51.09
C GLY A 228 -17.81 25.54 -51.45
N ARG A 229 -16.94 26.52 -51.16
CA ARG A 229 -17.11 27.90 -51.62
C ARG A 229 -16.84 28.08 -53.12
N ASN A 230 -15.95 27.29 -53.72
CA ASN A 230 -15.78 27.22 -55.17
C ASN A 230 -16.93 26.48 -55.87
N MET A 231 -17.55 25.48 -55.21
CA MET A 231 -18.73 24.78 -55.72
C MET A 231 -20.03 25.60 -55.61
N GLY A 232 -20.09 26.57 -54.69
CA GLY A 232 -21.25 27.47 -54.48
C GLY A 232 -21.55 28.46 -55.62
N ARG A 233 -20.86 28.36 -56.76
CA ARG A 233 -21.22 29.08 -58.00
C ARG A 233 -22.17 28.31 -58.92
N ASN A 234 -22.55 27.08 -58.60
CA ASN A 234 -23.63 26.36 -59.29
C ASN A 234 -24.46 25.53 -58.30
N GLY A 235 -25.62 26.08 -57.92
CA GLY A 235 -26.88 25.35 -57.72
C GLY A 235 -27.01 24.32 -56.58
N HIS A 236 -27.92 24.64 -55.66
CA HIS A 236 -28.78 23.75 -54.85
C HIS A 236 -28.24 22.99 -53.62
N ILE A 237 -28.72 23.53 -52.49
CA ILE A 237 -28.87 23.08 -51.10
C ILE A 237 -29.08 21.57 -50.89
N GLY A 238 -28.33 21.01 -49.93
CA GLY A 238 -28.64 19.78 -49.21
C GLY A 238 -27.91 19.76 -47.86
N VAL A 239 -28.59 20.18 -46.79
CA VAL A 239 -28.12 20.09 -45.41
C VAL A 239 -28.51 18.71 -44.86
N CYS A 240 -27.57 17.99 -44.23
CA CYS A 240 -27.91 17.01 -43.20
C CYS A 240 -26.82 16.95 -42.13
N SER A 241 -27.31 16.97 -40.90
CA SER A 241 -26.63 17.14 -39.62
C SER A 241 -25.86 15.89 -39.17
N ALA A 242 -24.97 16.10 -38.19
CA ALA A 242 -24.25 15.07 -37.44
C ALA A 242 -25.19 14.08 -36.70
N PRO A 243 -24.63 12.97 -36.17
CA PRO A 243 -24.48 12.97 -34.72
C PRO A 243 -23.12 12.45 -34.22
N VAL A 244 -22.62 13.11 -33.17
CA VAL A 244 -21.62 12.59 -32.23
C VAL A 244 -22.32 11.57 -31.34
N SER A 245 -21.91 10.30 -31.43
CA SER A 245 -22.32 9.25 -30.49
C SER A 245 -21.09 8.72 -29.77
N SER A 246 -20.97 9.11 -28.51
CA SER A 246 -20.14 8.46 -27.50
C SER A 246 -20.59 7.00 -27.34
N LYS A 247 -19.71 6.05 -27.70
CA LYS A 247 -19.78 4.68 -27.21
C LYS A 247 -18.40 4.21 -26.78
N HIS A 248 -18.26 4.05 -25.47
CA HIS A 248 -17.41 3.02 -24.87
C HIS A 248 -17.61 1.71 -25.65
N LYS A 249 -16.52 1.18 -26.20
CA LYS A 249 -16.43 -0.25 -26.49
C LYS A 249 -14.98 -0.70 -26.35
N HIS A 250 -14.75 -1.47 -25.28
CA HIS A 250 -13.74 -2.51 -25.27
C HIS A 250 -13.89 -3.31 -26.56
N GLN A 251 -12.89 -3.26 -27.43
CA GLN A 251 -12.71 -4.28 -28.45
C GLN A 251 -11.22 -4.46 -28.69
N THR A 252 -10.72 -5.50 -28.02
CA THR A 252 -9.56 -6.29 -28.39
C THR A 252 -9.42 -6.39 -29.90
N HIS A 253 -8.27 -5.96 -30.44
CA HIS A 253 -7.78 -6.49 -31.69
C HIS A 253 -6.28 -6.73 -31.59
N ASN A 254 -5.98 -8.01 -31.58
CA ASN A 254 -4.71 -8.62 -31.95
C ASN A 254 -4.22 -8.01 -33.28
N PHE A 255 -2.98 -7.53 -33.32
CA PHE A 255 -2.25 -7.28 -34.56
C PHE A 255 -0.74 -7.47 -34.30
N ASP A 256 -0.31 -8.67 -34.68
CA ASP A 256 0.95 -9.04 -35.32
C ASP A 256 2.25 -8.32 -34.94
N TYR A 257 3.07 -9.09 -34.23
CA TYR A 257 4.52 -9.00 -34.32
C TYR A 257 4.97 -9.43 -35.73
N HIS A 258 5.33 -8.49 -36.61
CA HIS A 258 6.23 -8.77 -37.72
C HIS A 258 6.96 -7.51 -38.22
N GLN A 259 8.28 -7.52 -37.99
CA GLN A 259 9.37 -6.90 -38.75
C GLN A 259 9.40 -5.37 -38.98
N LEU A 260 10.32 -4.71 -38.25
CA LEU A 260 11.06 -3.55 -38.76
C LEU A 260 12.50 -3.98 -39.08
N PRO A 261 12.98 -3.82 -40.33
CA PRO A 261 14.37 -4.11 -40.67
C PRO A 261 15.30 -2.99 -40.17
N TYR A 262 16.41 -3.42 -39.57
CA TYR A 262 17.58 -2.61 -39.24
C TYR A 262 18.18 -2.07 -40.54
N ASN A 263 18.08 -0.76 -40.80
CA ASN A 263 18.78 -0.12 -41.93
C ASN A 263 19.46 1.18 -41.52
N ASN A 264 20.73 1.02 -41.13
CA ASN A 264 21.90 1.75 -41.59
C ASN A 264 21.68 3.15 -42.21
N GLN A 265 22.04 4.19 -41.45
CA GLN A 265 22.29 5.55 -41.94
C GLN A 265 23.59 6.09 -41.32
N ASP A 266 24.71 5.39 -41.53
CA ASP A 266 26.05 5.97 -41.44
C ASP A 266 26.60 6.20 -42.86
N LYS A 267 26.18 7.28 -43.53
CA LYS A 267 26.92 7.91 -44.64
C LYS A 267 26.59 9.41 -44.69
N ILE A 268 27.25 10.17 -43.82
CA ILE A 268 27.42 11.62 -44.02
C ILE A 268 28.54 11.77 -45.06
N HIS A 269 28.19 12.35 -46.20
CA HIS A 269 29.11 12.71 -47.26
C HIS A 269 30.02 13.86 -46.85
N THR A 270 31.30 13.66 -47.16
CA THR A 270 32.32 14.66 -47.47
C THR A 270 31.79 15.88 -48.21
N ASN A 271 32.06 17.06 -47.66
CA ASN A 271 32.67 18.16 -48.40
C ASN A 271 33.69 18.83 -47.47
#